data_AF-A0A0U3AI25-F1
#
_entry.id   AF-A0A0U3AI25-F1
#
_cell.length_a   1.000
_cell.length_b   1.000
_cell.length_c   1.000
_cell.angle_alpha   90.00
_cell.angle_beta   90.00
_cell.angle_gamma   90.00
#
_symmetry.space_group_name_H-M   'P 1'
#
loop_
_entity.id
_entity.type
_entity.pdbx_description
1 polymer ?
#
loop_
_entity_poly.entity_id
_entity_poly.type
_entity_poly.pdbx_seq_one_letter_code
_entity_poly.pdbx_strand_id
1 'polypeptide(L)'
;MTWDTPSWREAAADYHEAREKTNREDAARKRNGRASTDDNHVSRLAQAAYLSSRRAADITPRRIDFLWAGRLARGKHTAFAGEPGDGKSQLSIYVAATISKGGEWPCDEGRAPLSGNIIIFNAEDGADDTIVPRLIAAGADMERIHIVSAVLLQAGKGRRTFNLQADLALLEEKIREIGDVALVIIDPISSYMGKTDSHKNSEVRGALEPLSEMAERMKVAVLSITHFSKAGS
;
A
#
# COMPACT_ATOMS: atom_id res chain seq x y z
N MET A 1 31.38 6.67 23.26
CA MET A 1 31.62 5.62 22.25
C MET A 1 30.64 5.89 21.11
N THR A 2 31.05 6.73 20.18
CA THR A 2 30.22 7.17 19.05
C THR A 2 30.35 6.13 17.94
N TRP A 3 29.24 5.49 17.59
CA TRP A 3 29.17 4.58 16.45
C TRP A 3 29.14 5.43 15.17
N ASP A 4 30.33 5.68 14.63
CA ASP A 4 30.51 6.33 13.33
C ASP A 4 30.09 5.33 12.25
N THR A 5 28.79 5.31 11.93
CA THR A 5 28.23 4.49 10.85
C THR A 5 28.18 5.33 9.60
N PRO A 6 28.79 4.88 8.48
CA PRO A 6 28.73 5.62 7.22
C PRO A 6 27.28 5.92 6.84
N SER A 7 27.06 7.14 6.36
CA SER A 7 25.76 7.54 5.83
C SER A 7 25.34 6.52 4.77
N TRP A 8 24.08 6.10 4.75
CA TRP A 8 23.57 5.16 3.74
C TRP A 8 23.89 5.61 2.29
N ARG A 9 24.13 6.91 2.08
CA ARG A 9 24.57 7.50 0.80
C ARG A 9 25.98 7.06 0.43
N GLU A 10 26.89 6.99 1.40
CA GLU A 10 28.29 6.55 1.22
C GLU A 10 28.33 5.04 0.97
N ALA A 11 27.62 4.26 1.79
CA ALA A 11 27.54 2.81 1.60
C ALA A 11 26.91 2.41 0.25
N ALA A 12 25.94 3.17 -0.26
CA ALA A 12 25.35 2.95 -1.58
C ALA A 12 26.31 3.32 -2.72
N ALA A 13 27.06 4.41 -2.59
CA ALA A 13 28.05 4.83 -3.59
C ALA A 13 29.21 3.85 -3.68
N ASP A 14 29.75 3.40 -2.54
CA ASP A 14 30.82 2.40 -2.46
C ASP A 14 30.40 1.07 -3.10
N TYR A 15 29.14 0.66 -2.89
CA TYR A 15 28.58 -0.53 -3.52
C TYR A 15 28.51 -0.41 -5.05
N HIS A 16 28.10 0.77 -5.58
CA HIS A 16 28.06 1.01 -7.02
C HIS A 16 29.45 1.00 -7.66
N GLU A 17 30.45 1.61 -7.02
CA GLU A 17 31.83 1.64 -7.54
C GLU A 17 32.48 0.24 -7.52
N ALA A 18 32.29 -0.52 -6.43
CA ALA A 18 32.75 -1.91 -6.34
C ALA A 18 32.13 -2.78 -7.45
N ARG A 19 30.84 -2.57 -7.74
CA ARG A 19 30.11 -3.33 -8.76
C ARG A 19 30.53 -3.00 -10.19
N GLU A 20 30.86 -1.74 -10.51
CA GLU A 20 31.39 -1.40 -11.84
C GLU A 20 32.72 -2.12 -12.11
N LYS A 21 33.57 -2.27 -11.10
CA LYS A 21 34.81 -3.05 -11.21
C LYS A 21 34.53 -4.53 -11.42
N THR A 22 33.67 -5.15 -10.62
CA THR A 22 33.30 -6.58 -10.79
C THR A 22 32.60 -6.85 -12.12
N ASN A 23 31.69 -5.98 -12.57
CA ASN A 23 31.02 -6.14 -13.86
C ASN A 23 32.00 -6.05 -15.06
N ARG A 24 33.02 -5.18 -14.98
CA ARG A 24 34.08 -5.10 -16.01
C ARG A 24 34.93 -6.37 -16.04
N GLU A 25 35.22 -6.95 -14.88
CA GLU A 25 35.95 -8.22 -14.76
C GLU A 25 35.14 -9.42 -15.25
N ASP A 26 33.84 -9.50 -14.89
CA ASP A 26 32.94 -10.57 -15.36
C ASP A 26 32.62 -10.46 -16.86
N ALA A 27 32.52 -9.25 -17.41
CA ALA A 27 32.39 -9.03 -18.85
C ALA A 27 33.65 -9.45 -19.61
N ALA A 28 34.84 -9.21 -19.05
CA ALA A 28 36.11 -9.71 -19.61
C ALA A 28 36.19 -11.24 -19.57
N ARG A 29 35.65 -11.87 -18.51
CA ARG A 29 35.62 -13.33 -18.34
C ARG A 29 34.63 -14.02 -19.28
N LYS A 30 33.44 -13.45 -19.48
CA LYS A 30 32.41 -13.96 -20.42
C LYS A 30 32.83 -13.84 -21.90
N ARG A 31 33.69 -12.89 -22.24
CA ARG A 31 34.19 -12.73 -23.62
C ARG A 31 35.11 -13.88 -24.06
N ASN A 32 35.74 -14.57 -23.11
CA ASN A 32 36.69 -15.66 -23.37
C ASN A 32 36.08 -17.09 -23.33
N GLY A 33 34.79 -17.25 -23.02
CA GLY A 33 34.18 -18.57 -22.76
C GLY A 33 32.91 -18.86 -23.57
N ARG A 34 32.95 -18.77 -24.91
CA ARG A 34 31.77 -19.00 -25.76
C ARG A 34 31.79 -20.38 -26.44
N ALA A 35 31.03 -21.32 -25.87
CA ALA A 35 30.35 -22.49 -26.47
C ALA A 35 29.64 -23.19 -25.29
N SER A 36 28.43 -23.77 -25.30
CA SER A 36 27.39 -24.11 -26.27
C SER A 36 26.22 -24.69 -25.43
N THR A 37 24.99 -24.69 -25.95
CA THR A 37 23.84 -25.59 -25.62
C THR A 37 23.21 -25.52 -24.22
N ASP A 38 21.93 -25.10 -24.13
CA ASP A 38 20.79 -26.03 -24.13
C ASP A 38 19.44 -25.29 -23.93
N ASP A 39 18.68 -25.16 -25.02
CA ASP A 39 17.36 -24.52 -25.10
C ASP A 39 16.19 -25.47 -24.77
N ASN A 40 16.48 -26.69 -24.28
CA ASN A 40 15.47 -27.76 -24.18
C ASN A 40 14.97 -28.10 -22.75
N HIS A 41 15.31 -27.29 -21.74
CA HIS A 41 14.93 -27.58 -20.34
C HIS A 41 13.67 -26.84 -19.84
N VAL A 42 13.13 -25.89 -20.61
CA VAL A 42 12.05 -24.99 -20.13
C VAL A 42 10.65 -25.64 -20.22
N SER A 43 10.47 -26.76 -20.93
CA SER A 43 9.14 -27.29 -21.29
C SER A 43 8.58 -28.38 -20.36
N ARG A 44 9.12 -28.63 -19.15
CA ARG A 44 8.59 -29.69 -18.24
C ARG A 44 8.28 -29.29 -16.79
N LEU A 45 8.41 -28.02 -16.40
CA LEU A 45 8.13 -27.57 -15.02
C LEU A 45 6.70 -27.03 -14.83
N ALA A 46 5.70 -27.71 -15.38
CA ALA A 46 4.32 -27.51 -14.96
C ALA A 46 4.05 -28.42 -13.74
N GLN A 47 3.75 -27.81 -12.58
CA GLN A 47 3.29 -28.42 -11.32
C GLN A 47 4.32 -29.00 -10.33
N ALA A 48 5.25 -28.15 -9.88
CA ALA A 48 5.75 -28.24 -8.50
C ALA A 48 5.92 -26.82 -7.93
N ALA A 49 5.46 -26.59 -6.70
CA ALA A 49 5.76 -25.35 -5.99
C ALA A 49 7.29 -25.21 -5.90
N TYR A 50 7.83 -24.06 -6.31
CA TYR A 50 9.26 -23.78 -6.26
C TYR A 50 9.53 -22.52 -5.45
N LEU A 51 10.66 -22.52 -4.75
CA LEU A 51 11.09 -21.35 -3.99
C LEU A 51 11.70 -20.33 -4.96
N SER A 52 11.05 -19.17 -5.10
CA SER A 52 11.64 -18.03 -5.80
C SER A 52 12.67 -17.34 -4.90
N SER A 53 13.90 -17.19 -5.38
CA SER A 53 14.94 -16.44 -4.67
C SER A 53 15.71 -15.54 -5.63
N ARG A 54 16.20 -14.41 -5.12
CA ARG A 54 17.06 -13.47 -5.84
C ARG A 54 18.20 -13.06 -4.92
N ARG A 55 19.42 -12.92 -5.44
CA ARG A 55 20.53 -12.38 -4.65
C ARG A 55 20.21 -10.94 -4.31
N ALA A 56 20.51 -10.51 -3.09
CA ALA A 56 20.36 -9.11 -2.69
C ALA A 56 21.12 -8.16 -3.65
N ALA A 57 22.26 -8.61 -4.18
CA ALA A 57 23.02 -7.87 -5.20
C ALA A 57 22.27 -7.64 -6.52
N ASP A 58 21.25 -8.44 -6.83
CA ASP A 58 20.44 -8.30 -8.05
C ASP A 58 19.17 -7.45 -7.82
N ILE A 59 19.03 -6.85 -6.63
CA ILE A 59 17.92 -5.99 -6.27
C ILE A 59 18.43 -4.55 -6.28
N THR A 60 17.93 -3.73 -7.21
CA THR A 60 18.21 -2.30 -7.23
C THR A 60 17.45 -1.62 -6.09
N PRO A 61 18.14 -0.96 -5.15
CA PRO A 61 17.47 -0.17 -4.12
C PRO A 61 16.64 0.94 -4.77
N ARG A 62 15.41 1.13 -4.27
CA ARG A 62 14.52 2.20 -4.71
C ARG A 62 14.23 3.13 -3.54
N ARG A 63 14.15 4.44 -3.81
CA ARG A 63 13.66 5.40 -2.81
C ARG A 63 12.19 5.12 -2.53
N ILE A 64 11.80 5.24 -1.27
CA ILE A 64 10.40 5.19 -0.87
C ILE A 64 9.76 6.53 -1.25
N ASP A 65 8.63 6.46 -1.95
CA ASP A 65 7.82 7.61 -2.32
C ASP A 65 6.76 7.83 -1.22
N PHE A 66 6.84 8.95 -0.52
CA PHE A 66 5.99 9.25 0.63
C PHE A 66 4.93 10.28 0.28
N LEU A 67 3.67 10.01 0.63
CA LEU A 67 2.61 11.03 0.70
C LEU A 67 2.78 11.90 1.95
N TRP A 68 3.16 11.25 3.06
CA TRP A 68 3.53 11.88 4.31
C TRP A 68 4.84 11.25 4.80
N ALA A 69 5.91 12.04 4.83
CA ALA A 69 7.27 11.58 5.10
C ALA A 69 7.33 10.76 6.40
N GLY A 70 7.84 9.52 6.30
CA GLY A 70 7.98 8.61 7.43
C GLY A 70 6.66 8.02 7.98
N ARG A 71 5.50 8.37 7.42
CA ARG A 71 4.18 7.92 7.93
C ARG A 71 3.35 7.18 6.91
N LEU A 72 3.26 7.70 5.69
CA LEU A 72 2.39 7.16 4.64
C LEU A 72 3.14 7.09 3.32
N ALA A 73 3.44 5.86 2.88
CA ALA A 73 4.20 5.60 1.65
C ALA A 73 3.31 5.05 0.53
N ARG A 74 3.54 5.52 -0.70
CA ARG A 74 2.90 4.95 -1.89
C ARG A 74 3.37 3.51 -2.09
N GLY A 75 2.44 2.67 -2.53
CA GLY A 75 2.71 1.25 -2.75
C GLY A 75 2.89 0.44 -1.48
N LYS A 76 2.44 0.97 -0.34
CA LYS A 76 2.55 0.34 0.98
C LYS A 76 1.24 0.47 1.75
N HIS A 77 1.05 -0.45 2.68
CA HIS A 77 -0.02 -0.44 3.66
C HIS A 77 0.46 0.20 4.97
N THR A 78 -0.39 1.04 5.56
CA THR A 78 -0.19 1.69 6.86
C THR A 78 -1.44 1.48 7.70
N ALA A 79 -1.29 1.20 8.98
CA ALA A 79 -2.41 1.04 9.90
C ALA A 79 -2.39 2.11 11.00
N PHE A 80 -3.54 2.76 11.21
CA PHE A 80 -3.81 3.51 12.44
C PHE A 80 -4.54 2.59 13.42
N ALA A 81 -3.87 2.28 14.52
CA ALA A 81 -4.36 1.37 15.54
C ALA A 81 -4.45 2.09 16.90
N GLY A 82 -5.54 1.86 17.63
CA GLY A 82 -5.83 2.54 18.90
C GLY A 82 -7.20 2.14 19.44
N GLU A 83 -7.58 2.64 20.61
CA GLU A 83 -8.88 2.32 21.22
C GLU A 83 -10.03 2.99 20.45
N PRO A 84 -11.24 2.42 20.45
CA PRO A 84 -12.42 3.08 19.91
C PRO A 84 -12.59 4.48 20.53
N GLY A 85 -12.86 5.49 19.69
CA GLY A 85 -13.05 6.87 20.14
C GLY A 85 -11.80 7.77 20.16
N ASP A 86 -10.58 7.24 19.94
CA ASP A 86 -9.32 8.01 19.96
C ASP A 86 -9.11 8.96 18.76
N GLY A 87 -10.15 9.23 17.96
CA GLY A 87 -10.07 10.16 16.83
C GLY A 87 -9.35 9.62 15.58
N LYS A 88 -9.09 8.31 15.48
CA LYS A 88 -8.44 7.67 14.31
C LYS A 88 -9.13 8.01 12.99
N SER A 89 -10.46 7.93 12.96
CA SER A 89 -11.27 8.29 11.79
C SER A 89 -11.20 9.78 11.47
N GLN A 90 -11.06 10.64 12.48
CA GLN A 90 -10.84 12.07 12.21
C GLN A 90 -9.44 12.34 11.64
N LEU A 91 -8.43 11.61 12.12
CA LEU A 91 -7.09 11.70 11.56
C LEU A 91 -7.05 11.21 10.11
N SER A 92 -7.77 10.12 9.76
CA SER A 92 -7.84 9.66 8.37
C SER A 92 -8.55 10.68 7.47
N ILE A 93 -9.60 11.36 7.95
CA ILE A 93 -10.27 12.46 7.24
C ILE A 93 -9.32 13.65 7.05
N TYR A 94 -8.55 14.03 8.07
CA TYR A 94 -7.52 15.07 7.94
C TYR A 94 -6.48 14.70 6.88
N VAL A 95 -5.99 13.46 6.90
CA VAL A 95 -5.03 12.96 5.91
C VAL A 95 -5.62 12.99 4.49
N ALA A 96 -6.88 12.55 4.32
CA ALA A 96 -7.58 12.62 3.04
C ALA A 96 -7.69 14.05 2.53
N ALA A 97 -8.12 14.98 3.39
CA ALA A 97 -8.26 16.39 3.06
C ALA A 97 -6.92 17.00 2.66
N THR A 98 -5.86 16.76 3.42
CA THR A 98 -4.52 17.27 3.14
C THR A 98 -3.97 16.72 1.82
N ILE A 99 -4.12 15.43 1.53
CA ILE A 99 -3.65 14.88 0.25
C ILE A 99 -4.49 15.39 -0.91
N SER A 100 -5.82 15.44 -0.78
CA SER A 100 -6.72 15.85 -1.87
C SER A 100 -6.35 17.22 -2.45
N LYS A 101 -5.93 18.18 -1.60
CA LYS A 101 -5.53 19.54 -2.02
C LYS A 101 -4.02 19.75 -2.15
N GLY A 102 -3.21 18.72 -1.87
CA GLY A 102 -1.77 18.87 -1.71
C GLY A 102 -1.44 19.91 -0.64
N GLY A 103 -2.00 19.80 0.56
CA GLY A 103 -1.86 20.75 1.68
C GLY A 103 -0.62 20.51 2.54
N GLU A 104 -0.44 21.35 3.56
CA GLU A 104 0.64 21.24 4.54
C GLU A 104 0.33 20.21 5.62
N TRP A 105 1.35 19.43 5.97
CA TRP A 105 1.35 18.52 7.11
C TRP A 105 1.57 19.29 8.42
N PRO A 106 1.11 18.77 9.57
CA PRO A 106 1.26 19.49 10.83
C PRO A 106 2.73 19.50 11.28
N CYS A 107 3.04 20.31 12.29
CA CYS A 107 4.35 20.31 12.96
C CYS A 107 5.54 20.53 12.00
N ASP A 108 5.37 21.37 10.98
CA ASP A 108 6.39 21.66 9.96
C ASP A 108 6.91 20.41 9.21
N GLU A 109 6.09 19.34 9.12
CA GLU A 109 6.44 18.08 8.43
C GLU A 109 6.34 18.16 6.89
N GLY A 110 6.31 19.38 6.34
CA GLY A 110 6.30 19.65 4.91
C GLY A 110 4.90 19.62 4.30
N ARG A 111 4.82 19.19 3.03
CA ARG A 111 3.59 19.27 2.22
C ARG A 111 3.32 17.94 1.54
N ALA A 112 2.05 17.60 1.36
CA ALA A 112 1.66 16.48 0.50
C ALA A 112 2.18 16.75 -0.93
N PRO A 113 2.99 15.86 -1.51
CA PRO A 113 3.79 16.16 -2.71
C PRO A 113 2.95 16.38 -3.98
N LEU A 114 1.76 15.80 -4.06
CA LEU A 114 0.81 15.96 -5.16
C LEU A 114 -0.62 15.84 -4.63
N SER A 115 -1.54 16.63 -5.21
CA SER A 115 -2.97 16.37 -5.07
C SER A 115 -3.33 15.11 -5.84
N GLY A 116 -4.09 14.20 -5.23
CA GLY A 116 -4.52 12.96 -5.88
C GLY A 116 -5.89 12.52 -5.39
N ASN A 117 -6.51 11.61 -6.13
CA ASN A 117 -7.82 11.08 -5.79
C ASN A 117 -7.73 10.17 -4.55
N ILE A 118 -8.76 10.22 -3.71
CA ILE A 118 -8.87 9.46 -2.47
C ILE A 118 -10.09 8.57 -2.56
N ILE A 119 -9.91 7.28 -2.29
CA ILE A 119 -11.01 6.34 -2.14
C ILE A 119 -11.22 6.07 -0.66
N ILE A 120 -12.45 6.21 -0.17
CA ILE A 120 -12.81 5.98 1.23
C ILE A 120 -13.82 4.85 1.30
N PHE A 121 -13.46 3.79 2.01
CA PHE A 121 -14.35 2.75 2.49
C PHE A 121 -14.67 3.04 3.95
N ASN A 122 -15.91 3.41 4.26
CA ASN A 122 -16.38 3.57 5.63
C ASN A 122 -17.62 2.71 5.88
N ALA A 123 -17.57 1.90 6.93
CA ALA A 123 -18.64 0.98 7.30
C ALA A 123 -19.33 1.33 8.65
N GLU A 124 -18.84 2.34 9.36
CA GLU A 124 -19.32 2.72 10.70
C GLU A 124 -20.23 3.95 10.66
N ASP A 125 -19.95 4.91 9.77
CA ASP A 125 -20.56 6.23 9.70
C ASP A 125 -21.31 6.45 8.37
N GLY A 126 -22.38 7.25 8.41
CA GLY A 126 -23.11 7.66 7.21
C GLY A 126 -22.29 8.60 6.33
N ALA A 127 -22.40 8.43 5.01
CA ALA A 127 -21.65 9.27 4.07
C ALA A 127 -22.16 10.72 4.08
N ASP A 128 -23.48 10.90 4.09
CA ASP A 128 -24.19 12.17 3.98
C ASP A 128 -24.26 12.95 5.30
N ASP A 129 -24.45 12.26 6.43
CA ASP A 129 -24.59 12.90 7.75
C ASP A 129 -23.27 13.07 8.51
N THR A 130 -22.23 12.32 8.14
CA THR A 130 -21.01 12.23 8.95
C THR A 130 -19.73 12.42 8.13
N ILE A 131 -19.46 11.57 7.14
CA ILE A 131 -18.18 11.61 6.41
C ILE A 131 -18.03 12.88 5.57
N VAL A 132 -19.04 13.22 4.76
CA VAL A 132 -19.03 14.42 3.92
C VAL A 132 -18.94 15.70 4.77
N PRO A 133 -19.75 15.91 5.82
CA PRO A 133 -19.59 17.07 6.70
C PRO A 133 -18.19 17.18 7.32
N ARG A 134 -17.57 16.07 7.73
CA ARG A 134 -16.19 16.06 8.27
C ARG A 134 -15.15 16.43 7.20
N LEU A 135 -15.30 15.93 5.97
CA LEU A 135 -14.42 16.30 4.85
C LEU A 135 -14.52 17.78 4.50
N ILE A 136 -15.74 18.33 4.47
CA ILE A 136 -15.99 19.76 4.25
C ILE A 136 -15.31 20.57 5.35
N ALA A 137 -15.51 20.20 6.61
CA ALA A 137 -14.90 20.87 7.76
C ALA A 137 -13.37 20.81 7.75
N ALA A 138 -12.79 19.69 7.28
CA ALA A 138 -11.34 19.54 7.09
C ALA A 138 -10.80 20.29 5.86
N GLY A 139 -11.69 20.86 5.03
CA GLY A 139 -11.35 21.56 3.80
C GLY A 139 -10.72 20.64 2.76
N ALA A 140 -11.34 19.47 2.54
CA ALA A 140 -10.98 18.55 1.47
C ALA A 140 -11.41 19.10 0.09
N ASP A 141 -10.66 18.72 -0.96
CA ASP A 141 -11.12 18.89 -2.33
C ASP A 141 -12.14 17.78 -2.64
N MET A 142 -13.42 18.11 -2.56
CA MET A 142 -14.52 17.15 -2.67
C MET A 142 -14.62 16.48 -4.05
N GLU A 143 -14.09 17.09 -5.11
CA GLU A 143 -14.07 16.48 -6.45
C GLU A 143 -13.08 15.32 -6.55
N ARG A 144 -12.14 15.24 -5.60
CA ARG A 144 -11.12 14.18 -5.51
C ARG A 144 -11.45 13.11 -4.48
N ILE A 145 -12.61 13.18 -3.81
CA ILE A 145 -13.03 12.21 -2.80
C ILE A 145 -14.09 11.25 -3.37
N HIS A 146 -13.76 9.97 -3.40
CA HIS A 146 -14.66 8.89 -3.83
C HIS A 146 -15.04 8.03 -2.63
N ILE A 147 -16.32 8.03 -2.24
CA ILE A 147 -16.82 7.19 -1.15
C ILE A 147 -17.41 5.91 -1.74
N VAL A 148 -16.89 4.74 -1.32
CA VAL A 148 -17.37 3.44 -1.78
C VAL A 148 -18.26 2.82 -0.71
N SER A 149 -19.55 2.66 -1.01
CA SER A 149 -20.53 2.14 -0.06
C SER A 149 -20.89 0.67 -0.28
N ALA A 150 -20.76 0.14 -1.50
CA ALA A 150 -21.13 -1.25 -1.79
C ALA A 150 -20.55 -1.76 -3.12
N VAL A 151 -20.52 -3.09 -3.25
CA VAL A 151 -20.36 -3.79 -4.53
C VAL A 151 -21.75 -4.04 -5.13
N LEU A 152 -21.96 -3.57 -6.35
CA LEU A 152 -23.20 -3.80 -7.10
C LEU A 152 -23.14 -5.15 -7.83
N LEU A 153 -24.18 -5.96 -7.69
CA LEU A 153 -24.29 -7.25 -8.38
C LEU A 153 -24.96 -7.06 -9.74
N GLN A 154 -24.56 -7.87 -10.72
CA GLN A 154 -25.14 -7.81 -12.06
C GLN A 154 -26.65 -8.06 -12.06
N ALA A 155 -27.34 -7.45 -13.03
CA ALA A 155 -28.74 -7.71 -13.37
C ALA A 155 -29.72 -7.54 -12.18
N GLY A 156 -29.58 -6.46 -11.42
CA GLY A 156 -30.56 -6.09 -10.39
C GLY A 156 -30.60 -7.01 -9.17
N LYS A 157 -29.60 -7.90 -9.00
CA LYS A 157 -29.50 -8.84 -7.88
C LYS A 157 -29.14 -8.20 -6.53
N GLY A 158 -29.23 -6.87 -6.44
CA GLY A 158 -28.97 -6.10 -5.23
C GLY A 158 -27.51 -5.68 -5.06
N ARG A 159 -27.16 -5.35 -3.82
CA ARG A 159 -25.85 -4.86 -3.41
C ARG A 159 -25.32 -5.71 -2.27
N ARG A 160 -24.00 -5.85 -2.18
CA ARG A 160 -23.33 -6.49 -1.03
C ARG A 160 -22.16 -5.63 -0.55
N THR A 161 -21.74 -5.88 0.68
CA THR A 161 -20.52 -5.27 1.23
C THR A 161 -19.30 -5.75 0.45
N PHE A 162 -18.33 -4.84 0.28
CA PHE A 162 -17.01 -5.17 -0.24
C PHE A 162 -16.29 -6.15 0.70
N ASN A 163 -15.55 -7.10 0.13
CA ASN A 163 -14.76 -8.07 0.88
C ASN A 163 -13.30 -8.00 0.39
N LEU A 164 -12.37 -7.72 1.31
CA LEU A 164 -10.95 -7.53 0.98
C LEU A 164 -10.23 -8.79 0.51
N GLN A 165 -10.78 -9.98 0.72
CA GLN A 165 -10.20 -11.23 0.22
C GLN A 165 -10.71 -11.55 -1.20
N ALA A 166 -11.95 -11.19 -1.51
CA ALA A 166 -12.60 -11.55 -2.77
C ALA A 166 -12.57 -10.42 -3.82
N ASP A 167 -12.53 -9.15 -3.40
CA ASP A 167 -12.88 -8.02 -4.26
C ASP A 167 -11.71 -7.07 -4.58
N LEU A 168 -10.47 -7.42 -4.23
CA LEU A 168 -9.31 -6.57 -4.55
C LEU A 168 -9.21 -6.27 -6.05
N ALA A 169 -9.58 -7.20 -6.92
CA ALA A 169 -9.63 -6.96 -8.36
C ALA A 169 -10.58 -5.83 -8.73
N LEU A 170 -11.75 -5.73 -8.08
CA LEU A 170 -12.72 -4.65 -8.30
C LEU A 170 -12.17 -3.31 -7.80
N LEU A 171 -11.42 -3.32 -6.69
CA LEU A 171 -10.74 -2.12 -6.22
C LEU A 171 -9.64 -1.68 -7.19
N GLU A 172 -8.84 -2.60 -7.73
CA GLU A 172 -7.84 -2.28 -8.75
C GLU A 172 -8.49 -1.69 -10.01
N GLU A 173 -9.61 -2.25 -10.48
CA GLU A 173 -10.38 -1.70 -11.59
C GLU A 173 -10.86 -0.28 -11.28
N LYS A 174 -11.43 -0.05 -10.10
CA LYS A 174 -11.88 1.28 -9.68
C LYS A 174 -10.73 2.29 -9.58
N ILE A 175 -9.57 1.87 -9.08
CA ILE A 175 -8.34 2.69 -9.04
C ILE A 175 -7.92 3.10 -10.45
N ARG A 176 -7.97 2.17 -11.42
CA ARG A 176 -7.63 2.46 -12.83
C ARG A 176 -8.65 3.40 -13.48
N GLU A 177 -9.95 3.19 -13.20
CA GLU A 177 -11.05 4.00 -13.73
C GLU A 177 -10.96 5.45 -13.26
N ILE A 178 -10.73 5.68 -11.97
CA ILE A 178 -10.62 7.02 -11.39
C ILE A 178 -9.34 7.72 -11.90
N GLY A 179 -8.23 6.97 -11.97
CA GLY A 179 -6.91 7.53 -12.30
C GLY A 179 -6.34 8.39 -11.16
N ASP A 180 -5.02 8.57 -11.14
CA ASP A 180 -4.32 9.42 -10.15
C ASP A 180 -4.74 9.22 -8.68
N VAL A 181 -5.10 7.99 -8.30
CA VAL A 181 -5.46 7.67 -6.92
C VAL A 181 -4.19 7.69 -6.06
N ALA A 182 -4.17 8.55 -5.05
CA ALA A 182 -3.06 8.64 -4.12
C ALA A 182 -3.26 7.72 -2.91
N LEU A 183 -4.48 7.63 -2.40
CA LEU A 183 -4.78 6.97 -1.12
C LEU A 183 -6.09 6.19 -1.18
N VAL A 184 -6.07 4.97 -0.63
CA VAL A 184 -7.27 4.22 -0.25
C VAL A 184 -7.35 4.17 1.27
N ILE A 185 -8.46 4.62 1.84
CA ILE A 185 -8.75 4.55 3.28
C ILE A 185 -9.77 3.44 3.52
N ILE A 186 -9.52 2.60 4.54
CA ILE A 186 -10.41 1.53 4.95
C ILE A 186 -10.68 1.65 6.45
N ASP A 187 -11.92 2.02 6.80
CA ASP A 187 -12.30 2.35 8.17
C ASP A 187 -13.61 1.65 8.62
N PRO A 188 -13.55 0.74 9.60
CA PRO A 188 -12.40 -0.04 10.01
C PRO A 188 -12.14 -1.19 9.03
N ILE A 189 -10.92 -1.70 8.97
CA ILE A 189 -10.56 -2.83 8.09
C ILE A 189 -11.33 -4.12 8.42
N SER A 190 -11.66 -4.32 9.70
CA SER A 190 -12.38 -5.51 10.19
C SER A 190 -13.78 -5.65 9.59
N SER A 191 -14.44 -4.54 9.22
CA SER A 191 -15.77 -4.56 8.61
C SER A 191 -15.79 -5.14 7.19
N TYR A 192 -14.62 -5.31 6.56
CA TYR A 192 -14.47 -5.80 5.19
C TYR A 192 -13.82 -7.19 5.11
N MET A 193 -13.66 -7.89 6.24
CA MET A 193 -13.05 -9.23 6.32
C MET A 193 -13.99 -10.40 6.02
N GLY A 194 -15.29 -10.15 5.82
CA GLY A 194 -16.31 -11.20 5.63
C GLY A 194 -16.94 -11.67 6.94
N LYS A 195 -17.93 -12.57 6.83
CA LYS A 195 -18.63 -13.17 7.98
C LYS A 195 -18.10 -14.59 8.19
N THR A 196 -17.03 -14.74 8.96
CA THR A 196 -16.60 -16.06 9.44
C THR A 196 -16.27 -15.97 10.92
N ASP A 197 -16.75 -16.96 11.68
CA ASP A 197 -16.62 -16.99 13.13
C ASP A 197 -15.18 -17.31 13.57
N SER A 198 -14.79 -16.60 14.64
CA SER A 198 -13.81 -16.99 15.68
C SER A 198 -12.38 -16.45 15.65
N HIS A 199 -11.81 -15.86 14.58
CA HIS A 199 -10.45 -15.27 14.65
C HIS A 199 -10.23 -14.02 13.78
N LYS A 200 -10.90 -12.91 14.09
CA LYS A 200 -10.75 -11.62 13.36
C LYS A 200 -9.29 -11.19 13.12
N ASN A 201 -8.39 -11.45 14.08
CA ASN A 201 -6.97 -11.08 13.94
C ASN A 201 -6.21 -11.91 12.90
N SER A 202 -6.53 -13.20 12.74
CA SER A 202 -5.88 -14.03 11.70
C SER A 202 -6.42 -13.68 10.31
N GLU A 203 -7.71 -13.40 10.20
CA GLU A 203 -8.35 -12.96 8.96
C GLU A 203 -7.77 -11.62 8.47
N VAL A 204 -7.61 -10.65 9.39
CA VAL A 204 -6.95 -9.37 9.08
C VAL A 204 -5.56 -9.64 8.52
N ARG A 205 -4.72 -10.43 9.20
CA ARG A 205 -3.36 -10.76 8.72
C ARG A 205 -3.39 -11.43 7.34
N GLY A 206 -4.32 -12.35 7.11
CA GLY A 206 -4.48 -13.03 5.82
C GLY A 206 -4.87 -12.09 4.68
N ALA A 207 -5.54 -10.97 4.96
CA ALA A 207 -5.89 -9.96 3.96
C ALA A 207 -4.81 -8.88 3.76
N LEU A 208 -3.92 -8.65 4.74
CA LEU A 208 -2.91 -7.60 4.67
C LEU A 208 -1.86 -7.84 3.58
N GLU A 209 -1.45 -9.08 3.36
CA GLU A 209 -0.46 -9.40 2.32
C GLU A 209 -1.01 -9.13 0.91
N PRO A 210 -2.16 -9.70 0.48
CA PRO A 210 -2.78 -9.37 -0.81
C PRO A 210 -3.03 -7.87 -1.00
N LEU A 211 -3.45 -7.17 0.07
CA LEU A 211 -3.68 -5.73 0.05
C LEU A 211 -2.37 -4.94 -0.14
N SER A 212 -1.28 -5.37 0.50
CA SER A 212 0.05 -4.76 0.35
C SER A 212 0.62 -4.96 -1.05
N GLU A 213 0.43 -6.15 -1.62
CA GLU A 213 0.84 -6.41 -3.01
C GLU A 213 0.03 -5.57 -4.01
N MET A 214 -1.29 -5.46 -3.81
CA MET A 214 -2.15 -4.60 -4.62
C MET A 214 -1.69 -3.15 -4.55
N ALA A 215 -1.40 -2.65 -3.34
CA ALA A 215 -0.86 -1.31 -3.14
C ALA A 215 0.41 -1.12 -3.96
N GLU A 216 1.38 -2.03 -3.86
CA GLU A 216 2.66 -1.96 -4.59
C GLU A 216 2.47 -1.98 -6.11
N ARG A 217 1.63 -2.88 -6.64
CA ARG A 217 1.33 -2.95 -8.09
C ARG A 217 0.70 -1.66 -8.59
N MET A 218 -0.26 -1.11 -7.85
CA MET A 218 -1.01 0.07 -8.23
C MET A 218 -0.30 1.39 -7.89
N LYS A 219 0.79 1.35 -7.11
CA LYS A 219 1.52 2.53 -6.58
C LYS A 219 0.62 3.49 -5.77
N VAL A 220 -0.35 2.92 -5.06
CA VAL A 220 -1.29 3.66 -4.21
C VAL A 220 -0.95 3.40 -2.74
N ALA A 221 -1.09 4.41 -1.88
CA ALA A 221 -0.96 4.19 -0.44
C ALA A 221 -2.27 3.62 0.11
N VAL A 222 -2.20 2.68 1.06
CA VAL A 222 -3.39 2.16 1.74
C VAL A 222 -3.30 2.49 3.22
N LEU A 223 -4.33 3.16 3.75
CA LEU A 223 -4.48 3.46 5.17
C LEU A 223 -5.67 2.68 5.74
N SER A 224 -5.39 1.76 6.66
CA SER A 224 -6.45 1.06 7.39
C SER A 224 -6.59 1.56 8.81
N ILE A 225 -7.82 1.62 9.31
CA ILE A 225 -8.08 1.83 10.74
C ILE A 225 -8.43 0.49 11.38
N THR A 226 -7.84 0.22 12.54
CA THR A 226 -8.15 -0.95 13.37
C THR A 226 -8.32 -0.52 14.82
N HIS A 227 -9.31 -1.13 15.48
CA HIS A 227 -9.45 -1.02 16.92
C HIS A 227 -8.66 -2.16 17.57
N PHE A 228 -7.95 -1.89 18.66
CA PHE A 228 -7.41 -2.98 19.47
C PHE A 228 -8.56 -3.66 20.22
N SER A 229 -8.53 -4.99 20.31
CA SER A 229 -9.30 -5.67 21.35
C SER A 229 -8.55 -5.49 22.67
N LYS A 230 -9.25 -5.13 23.76
CA LYS A 230 -8.66 -5.19 25.11
C LYS A 230 -7.97 -6.55 25.27
N ALA A 231 -6.67 -6.53 25.58
CA ALA A 231 -6.00 -7.72 26.05
C ALA A 231 -6.78 -8.18 27.29
N GLY A 232 -7.27 -9.42 27.28
CA GLY A 232 -7.98 -9.99 28.41
C GLY A 232 -7.15 -9.82 29.67
N SER A 233 -7.70 -9.09 30.63
CA SER A 233 -7.29 -9.12 32.04
C SER A 233 -7.53 -10.50 32.62
#